data_AF-A0A351A3U6-F1
#
_entry.id   AF-A0A351A3U6-F1
#
_cell.length_a   1.000
_cell.length_b   1.000
_cell.length_c   1.000
_cell.angle_alpha   90.00
_cell.angle_beta   90.00
_cell.angle_gamma   90.00
#
_symmetry.space_group_name_H-M   'P 1'
#
loop_
_entity.id
_entity.type
_entity.pdbx_description
1 polymer ?
#
loop_
_entity_poly.entity_id
_entity_poly.type
_entity_poly.pdbx_seq_one_letter_code
_entity_poly.pdbx_strand_id
1 'polypeptide(L)'
;SPLAWQEGNFAAGGWLEVDRQTLRHRRYPNVFGLGDINGTPRGKTAATVKKSVPMVTQNLIDVIAGREPSQLFDGYTSCPMILREGSAMLIEFDYDGKLTPSLPMIDPMQESYFAWVMKYRLLKPAYMAVAKGRV
;
A
#
# COMPACT_ATOMS: atom_id res chain seq x y z
N SER A 1 -14.94 -9.62 14.84
CA SER A 1 -13.79 -10.54 14.85
C SER A 1 -12.83 -10.11 15.94
N PRO A 2 -12.17 -11.03 16.68
CA PRO A 2 -11.16 -10.68 17.68
C PRO A 2 -9.96 -9.91 17.11
N LEU A 3 -9.68 -10.07 15.81
CA LEU A 3 -8.59 -9.39 15.10
C LEU A 3 -8.94 -7.98 14.61
N ALA A 4 -10.21 -7.57 14.69
CA ALA A 4 -10.61 -6.24 14.26
C ALA A 4 -10.27 -5.19 15.33
N TRP A 5 -10.21 -3.91 14.95
CA TRP A 5 -10.23 -2.82 15.92
C TRP A 5 -11.45 -2.97 16.84
N GLN A 6 -11.27 -2.72 18.14
CA GLN A 6 -12.35 -2.84 19.14
C GLN A 6 -13.10 -1.51 19.37
N GLU A 7 -12.42 -0.39 19.13
CA GLU A 7 -12.97 0.96 19.34
C GLU A 7 -12.71 1.89 18.15
N GLY A 8 -13.49 2.97 18.08
CA GLY A 8 -13.37 4.01 17.05
C GLY A 8 -13.91 3.63 15.67
N ASN A 9 -13.63 4.48 14.68
CA ASN A 9 -14.19 4.34 13.32
C ASN A 9 -13.77 3.04 12.62
N PHE A 10 -12.57 2.53 12.91
CA PHE A 10 -12.13 1.26 12.34
C PHE A 10 -12.83 0.04 12.95
N ALA A 11 -13.35 0.15 14.18
CA ALA A 11 -14.11 -0.94 14.78
C ALA A 11 -15.47 -1.11 14.11
N ALA A 12 -16.15 -0.01 13.79
CA ALA A 12 -17.45 -0.03 13.11
C ALA A 12 -17.41 -0.75 11.74
N GLY A 13 -16.27 -0.65 11.03
CA GLY A 13 -16.05 -1.35 9.76
C GLY A 13 -15.42 -2.73 9.86
N GLY A 14 -15.12 -3.22 11.07
CA GLY A 14 -14.48 -4.52 11.27
C GLY A 14 -13.07 -4.64 10.68
N TRP A 15 -12.36 -3.51 10.52
CA TRP A 15 -11.03 -3.47 9.91
C TRP A 15 -9.98 -4.12 10.80
N LEU A 16 -8.95 -4.73 10.21
CA LEU A 16 -7.88 -5.42 10.94
C LEU A 16 -7.04 -4.43 11.76
N GLU A 17 -6.80 -4.75 13.03
CA GLU A 17 -6.07 -3.89 13.97
C GLU A 17 -4.56 -4.02 13.85
N VAL A 18 -4.00 -3.42 12.80
CA VAL A 18 -2.56 -3.36 12.56
C VAL A 18 -1.94 -2.06 13.03
N ASP A 19 -0.69 -2.13 13.46
CA ASP A 19 0.19 -0.97 13.54
C ASP A 19 0.47 -0.43 12.13
N ARG A 20 0.42 0.89 11.95
CA ARG A 20 0.46 1.50 10.62
C ARG A 20 1.82 1.36 9.92
N GLN A 21 2.90 1.24 10.68
CA GLN A 21 4.27 1.19 10.15
C GLN A 21 4.72 -0.26 9.93
N THR A 22 4.58 -1.10 10.94
CA THR A 22 5.03 -2.50 10.85
C THR A 22 4.03 -3.40 10.14
N LEU A 23 2.75 -2.99 10.07
CA LEU A 23 1.60 -3.77 9.60
C LEU A 23 1.40 -5.09 10.37
N ARG A 24 2.02 -5.20 11.55
CA ARG A 24 1.80 -6.26 12.54
C ARG A 24 0.54 -5.94 13.34
N HIS A 25 -0.23 -6.94 13.71
CA HIS A 25 -1.39 -6.76 14.56
C HIS A 25 -0.97 -6.23 15.93
N ARG A 26 -1.68 -5.23 16.45
CA ARG A 26 -1.27 -4.51 17.68
C ARG A 26 -1.33 -5.38 18.94
N ARG A 27 -2.24 -6.36 18.98
CA ARG A 27 -2.45 -7.27 20.12
C ARG A 27 -1.93 -8.70 19.93
N TYR A 28 -1.64 -9.10 18.68
CA TYR A 28 -1.28 -10.48 18.34
C TYR A 28 0.05 -10.45 17.56
N PRO A 29 1.21 -10.66 18.22
CA PRO A 29 2.52 -10.41 17.61
C PRO A 29 2.85 -11.34 16.43
N ASN A 30 2.13 -12.45 16.28
CA ASN A 30 2.26 -13.41 15.18
C ASN A 30 1.26 -13.18 14.03
N VAL A 31 0.45 -12.12 14.07
CA VAL A 31 -0.52 -11.79 13.04
C VAL A 31 -0.06 -10.55 12.28
N PHE A 32 -0.13 -10.61 10.95
CA PHE A 32 0.21 -9.51 10.05
C PHE A 32 -0.93 -9.24 9.08
N GLY A 33 -1.08 -7.98 8.70
CA GLY A 33 -2.14 -7.54 7.80
C GLY A 33 -1.61 -6.89 6.53
N LEU A 34 -2.35 -7.06 5.43
CA LEU A 34 -1.97 -6.49 4.15
C LEU A 34 -3.18 -6.08 3.32
N GLY A 35 -3.02 -4.99 2.56
CA GLY A 35 -4.01 -4.51 1.60
C GLY A 35 -5.24 -3.90 2.27
N ASP A 36 -6.37 -3.99 1.57
CA ASP A 36 -7.55 -3.19 1.87
C ASP A 36 -8.15 -3.47 3.25
N ILE A 37 -7.97 -4.69 3.79
CA ILE A 37 -8.53 -5.08 5.10
C ILE A 37 -7.87 -4.35 6.28
N ASN A 38 -6.68 -3.77 6.09
CA ASN A 38 -5.96 -3.07 7.15
C ASN A 38 -6.74 -1.83 7.60
N GLY A 39 -6.92 -1.70 8.91
CA GLY A 39 -7.48 -0.52 9.56
C GLY A 39 -6.44 0.59 9.67
N THR A 40 -5.93 1.04 8.53
CA THR A 40 -5.00 2.16 8.39
C THR A 40 -5.67 3.35 7.69
N PRO A 41 -5.23 4.60 7.91
CA PRO A 41 -5.90 5.79 7.35
C PRO A 41 -5.93 5.84 5.82
N ARG A 42 -4.95 5.20 5.16
CA ARG A 42 -4.72 5.21 3.72
C ARG A 42 -4.15 3.87 3.27
N GLY A 43 -3.98 3.71 1.96
CA GLY A 43 -3.26 2.59 1.39
C GLY A 43 -4.14 1.45 0.84
N LYS A 44 -5.38 1.75 0.44
CA LYS A 44 -6.31 0.76 -0.13
C LYS A 44 -6.18 0.69 -1.65
N THR A 45 -4.97 0.41 -2.13
CA THR A 45 -4.66 0.29 -3.56
C THR A 45 -3.68 -0.86 -3.83
N ALA A 46 -3.70 -1.38 -5.06
CA ALA A 46 -2.73 -2.39 -5.49
C ALA A 46 -1.27 -1.89 -5.43
N ALA A 47 -1.05 -0.57 -5.55
CA ALA A 47 0.29 0.02 -5.42
C ALA A 47 0.80 -0.06 -3.97
N THR A 48 -0.08 0.17 -2.99
CA THR A 48 0.23 -0.05 -1.58
C THR A 48 0.53 -1.52 -1.30
N VAL A 49 -0.27 -2.45 -1.84
CA VAL A 49 0.02 -3.89 -1.74
C VAL A 49 1.42 -4.19 -2.31
N LYS A 50 1.73 -3.72 -3.51
CA LYS A 50 3.05 -3.91 -4.15
C LYS A 50 4.20 -3.47 -3.25
N LYS A 51 4.09 -2.31 -2.59
CA LYS A 51 5.16 -1.78 -1.73
C LYS A 51 5.22 -2.42 -0.34
N SER A 52 4.07 -2.74 0.24
CA SER A 52 4.00 -3.27 1.61
C SER A 52 4.31 -4.76 1.70
N VAL A 53 4.01 -5.57 0.68
CA VAL A 53 4.23 -7.04 0.70
C VAL A 53 5.67 -7.43 1.07
N PRO A 54 6.72 -6.89 0.42
CA PRO A 54 8.10 -7.23 0.79
C PRO A 54 8.43 -6.89 2.25
N MET A 55 7.94 -5.74 2.74
CA MET A 55 8.20 -5.26 4.09
C MET A 55 7.52 -6.15 5.13
N VAL A 56 6.25 -6.50 4.92
CA VAL A 56 5.50 -7.43 5.78
C VAL A 56 6.14 -8.82 5.77
N THR A 57 6.59 -9.28 4.62
CA THR A 57 7.28 -10.57 4.50
C THR A 57 8.57 -10.59 5.32
N GLN A 58 9.37 -9.53 5.24
CA GLN A 58 10.58 -9.42 6.04
C GLN A 58 10.28 -9.32 7.54
N ASN A 59 9.27 -8.54 7.94
CA ASN A 59 8.85 -8.43 9.34
C ASN A 59 8.33 -9.76 9.90
N LEU A 60 7.62 -10.55 9.09
CA LEU A 60 7.20 -11.89 9.46
C LEU A 60 8.40 -12.82 9.66
N ILE A 61 9.39 -12.77 8.76
CA ILE A 61 10.64 -13.53 8.89
C ILE A 61 11.40 -13.13 10.16
N ASP A 62 11.46 -11.85 10.49
CA ASP A 62 12.10 -11.36 11.71
C ASP A 62 11.43 -11.92 12.96
N VAL A 63 10.08 -11.88 13.02
CA VAL A 63 9.32 -12.45 14.14
C VAL A 63 9.49 -13.96 14.25
N ILE A 64 9.51 -14.69 13.13
CA ILE A 64 9.81 -16.14 13.11
C ILE A 64 11.19 -16.42 13.71
N ALA A 65 12.17 -15.54 13.47
CA ALA A 65 13.52 -15.63 14.01
C ALA A 65 13.67 -15.05 15.43
N GLY A 66 12.57 -14.68 16.10
CA GLY A 66 12.59 -14.13 17.46
C GLY A 66 13.09 -12.67 17.55
N ARG A 67 13.08 -11.93 16.45
CA ARG A 67 13.44 -10.50 16.39
C ARG A 67 12.20 -9.62 16.29
N GLU A 68 12.37 -8.34 16.60
CA GLU A 68 11.33 -7.33 16.31
C GLU A 68 11.30 -6.98 14.81
N PRO A 69 10.13 -6.54 14.27
CA PRO A 69 9.99 -6.06 12.90
C PRO A 69 11.03 -4.98 12.54
N SER A 70 11.81 -5.21 11.49
CA SER A 70 12.86 -4.28 11.06
C SER A 70 12.43 -3.27 9.99
N GLN A 71 11.34 -3.54 9.27
CA GLN A 71 10.83 -2.72 8.17
C GLN A 71 9.66 -1.86 8.61
N LEU A 72 9.68 -0.59 8.20
CA LEU A 72 8.62 0.39 8.48
C LEU A 72 8.01 0.89 7.17
N PHE A 73 6.70 0.72 7.04
CA PHE A 73 5.91 1.22 5.93
C PHE A 73 5.45 2.66 6.18
N ASP A 74 5.68 3.52 5.19
CA ASP A 74 5.36 4.95 5.20
C ASP A 74 3.92 5.26 4.76
N GLY A 75 3.16 4.26 4.34
CA GLY A 75 1.80 4.44 3.84
C GLY A 75 1.72 4.74 2.35
N TYR A 76 2.81 4.58 1.60
CA TYR A 76 2.85 4.83 0.17
C TYR A 76 1.62 4.26 -0.56
N THR A 77 1.02 5.10 -1.38
CA THR A 77 -0.08 4.71 -2.26
C THR A 77 0.02 5.46 -3.58
N SER A 78 -0.54 4.86 -4.64
CA SER A 78 -0.57 5.45 -5.97
C SER A 78 -1.97 5.33 -6.56
N CYS A 79 -2.46 6.45 -7.08
CA CYS A 79 -3.76 6.59 -7.72
C CYS A 79 -3.58 7.22 -9.11
N PRO A 80 -3.40 6.41 -10.17
CA PRO A 80 -3.47 6.90 -11.54
C PRO A 80 -4.90 7.36 -11.84
N MET A 81 -5.13 8.67 -11.79
CA MET A 81 -6.44 9.29 -11.98
C MET A 81 -6.64 9.56 -13.46
N ILE A 82 -7.48 8.76 -14.12
CA ILE A 82 -7.84 8.95 -15.53
C ILE A 82 -8.78 10.15 -15.62
N LEU A 83 -8.41 11.13 -16.44
CA LEU A 83 -9.22 12.34 -16.68
C LEU A 83 -10.08 12.20 -17.94
N ARG A 84 -9.47 11.66 -19.00
CA ARG A 84 -10.10 11.29 -20.27
C ARG A 84 -9.23 10.25 -20.96
N GLU A 85 -9.70 9.72 -22.09
CA GLU A 85 -8.84 8.90 -22.94
C GLU A 85 -7.61 9.71 -23.39
N GLY A 86 -6.42 9.10 -23.26
CA GLY A 86 -5.15 9.79 -23.51
C GLY A 86 -4.68 10.74 -22.40
N SER A 87 -5.35 10.83 -21.25
CA SER A 87 -4.90 11.70 -20.15
C SER A 87 -5.15 11.11 -18.76
N ALA A 88 -4.10 11.12 -17.94
CA ALA A 88 -4.18 10.77 -16.53
C ALA A 88 -3.18 11.60 -15.71
N MET A 89 -3.50 11.79 -14.43
CA MET A 89 -2.55 12.27 -13.42
C MET A 89 -2.00 11.07 -12.63
N LEU A 90 -0.69 11.02 -12.43
CA LEU A 90 -0.04 9.98 -11.61
C LEU A 90 0.18 10.52 -10.19
N ILE A 91 -0.80 10.33 -9.34
CA ILE A 91 -0.77 10.87 -7.98
C ILE A 91 -0.22 9.79 -7.03
N GLU A 92 0.90 10.08 -6.39
CA GLU A 92 1.58 9.19 -5.43
C GLU A 92 1.85 9.95 -4.14
N PHE A 93 1.52 9.35 -3.00
CA PHE A 93 1.70 10.00 -1.70
C PHE A 93 1.84 9.00 -0.55
N ASP A 94 2.40 9.50 0.55
CA ASP A 94 2.56 8.77 1.80
C ASP A 94 1.40 9.02 2.79
N TYR A 95 1.56 8.52 4.01
CA TYR A 95 0.63 8.77 5.10
C TYR A 95 0.48 10.24 5.51
N ASP A 96 1.52 11.05 5.35
CA ASP A 96 1.50 12.48 5.67
C ASP A 96 0.83 13.30 4.54
N GLY A 97 0.59 12.69 3.38
CA GLY A 97 0.08 13.38 2.20
C GLY A 97 1.15 14.14 1.44
N LYS A 98 2.43 13.84 1.70
CA LYS A 98 3.52 14.35 0.87
C LYS A 98 3.52 13.58 -0.43
N LEU A 99 3.65 14.31 -1.54
CA LEU A 99 3.79 13.69 -2.85
C LEU A 99 5.11 12.92 -2.90
N THR A 100 5.03 11.66 -3.32
CA THR A 100 6.18 10.73 -3.43
C THR A 100 6.30 10.17 -4.84
N PRO A 101 6.55 11.02 -5.86
CA PRO A 101 6.63 10.59 -7.25
C PRO A 101 7.74 9.56 -7.44
N SER A 102 7.36 8.39 -7.97
CA SER A 102 8.31 7.33 -8.32
C SER A 102 8.97 7.57 -9.69
N LEU A 103 8.37 8.43 -10.51
CA LEU A 103 8.86 8.79 -11.84
C LEU A 103 9.16 10.30 -11.88
N PRO A 104 10.42 10.73 -11.74
CA PRO A 104 10.78 12.15 -11.58
C PRO A 104 10.46 13.02 -12.80
N MET A 105 10.24 12.41 -13.97
CA MET A 105 9.90 13.10 -15.21
C MET A 105 8.41 13.40 -15.37
N ILE A 106 7.56 12.92 -14.45
CA ILE A 106 6.11 13.14 -14.47
C ILE A 106 5.76 14.00 -13.28
N ASP A 107 5.23 15.20 -13.54
CA ASP A 107 4.61 16.00 -12.50
C ASP A 107 3.28 15.34 -12.07
N PRO A 108 3.13 14.94 -10.79
CA PRO A 108 1.92 14.29 -10.30
C PRO A 108 0.62 15.08 -10.51
N MET A 109 0.72 16.41 -10.56
CA MET A 109 -0.42 17.32 -10.63
C MET A 109 -0.72 17.79 -12.06
N GLN A 110 0.03 17.31 -13.05
CA GLN A 110 -0.18 17.63 -14.46
C GLN A 110 -0.76 16.45 -15.22
N GLU A 111 -1.54 16.78 -16.26
CA GLU A 111 -2.02 15.78 -17.20
C GLU A 111 -0.88 15.14 -17.97
N SER A 112 -0.85 13.81 -18.03
CA SER A 112 0.18 13.08 -18.74
C SER A 112 -0.40 11.95 -19.59
N TYR A 113 -0.14 12.04 -20.90
CA TYR A 113 -0.40 10.93 -21.83
C TYR A 113 0.42 9.69 -21.44
N PHE A 114 1.66 9.88 -20.97
CA PHE A 114 2.51 8.78 -20.53
C PHE A 114 1.95 8.09 -19.27
N ALA A 115 1.44 8.84 -18.29
CA ALA A 115 0.76 8.27 -17.13
C ALA A 115 -0.48 7.46 -17.55
N TRP A 116 -1.23 7.93 -18.55
CA TRP A 116 -2.36 7.21 -19.12
C TRP A 116 -1.93 5.90 -19.79
N VAL A 117 -0.90 5.93 -20.64
CA VAL A 117 -0.34 4.72 -21.28
C VAL A 117 0.15 3.73 -20.22
N MET A 118 0.83 4.20 -19.18
CA MET A 118 1.30 3.36 -18.08
C MET A 118 0.12 2.65 -17.40
N LYS A 119 -0.92 3.40 -17.03
CA LYS A 119 -2.15 2.85 -16.43
C LYS A 119 -2.81 1.82 -17.34
N TYR A 120 -2.94 2.12 -18.63
CA TYR A 120 -3.70 1.31 -19.57
C TYR A 120 -2.94 0.07 -20.07
N ARG A 121 -1.62 0.16 -20.25
CA ARG A 121 -0.79 -0.89 -20.88
C ARG A 121 0.18 -1.58 -19.91
N LEU A 122 0.81 -0.83 -19.01
CA LEU A 122 1.96 -1.32 -18.24
C LEU A 122 1.56 -1.91 -16.87
N LEU A 123 0.47 -1.42 -16.27
CA LEU A 123 0.07 -1.90 -14.93
C LEU A 123 -0.44 -3.35 -14.94
N LYS A 124 -0.99 -3.87 -16.04
CA LYS A 124 -1.43 -5.28 -16.09
C LYS A 124 -0.25 -6.26 -15.99
N PRO A 125 0.82 -6.14 -16.81
CA PRO A 125 2.05 -6.91 -16.61
C PRO A 125 2.65 -6.75 -15.21
N ALA A 126 2.72 -5.52 -14.69
CA ALA A 126 3.24 -5.26 -13.35
C ALA A 126 2.41 -5.97 -12.26
N TYR A 127 1.07 -5.91 -12.36
CA TYR A 127 0.17 -6.63 -11.46
C TYR A 127 0.41 -8.14 -11.50
N MET A 128 0.58 -8.73 -12.69
CA MET A 128 0.87 -10.16 -12.84
C MET A 128 2.24 -10.54 -12.26
N ALA A 129 3.22 -9.64 -12.25
CA ALA A 129 4.50 -9.85 -11.57
C ALA A 129 4.31 -9.88 -10.05
N VAL A 130 3.57 -8.91 -9.50
CA VAL A 130 3.23 -8.85 -8.06
C VAL A 130 2.49 -10.11 -7.62
N ALA A 131 1.50 -10.56 -8.39
CA ALA A 131 0.74 -11.78 -8.11
C ALA A 131 1.62 -13.05 -8.09
N LYS A 132 2.77 -13.03 -8.77
CA LYS A 132 3.77 -14.10 -8.77
C LYS A 132 4.87 -13.92 -7.70
N GLY A 133 4.72 -12.95 -6.80
CA GLY A 133 5.72 -12.62 -5.78
C GLY A 133 6.97 -11.94 -6.33
N ARG A 134 6.92 -11.38 -7.55
CA ARG A 134 8.03 -10.67 -8.19
C ARG A 134 7.82 -9.18 -8.00
N VAL A 135 8.27 -8.67 -6.86
CA VAL A 135 8.11 -7.29 -6.39
C VAL A 135 9.45 -6.58 -6.25
#